data_AF-Q9RA49-F1
#
_entry.id   AF-Q9RA49-F1
#
_cell.length_a   1.000
_cell.length_b   1.000
_cell.length_c   1.000
_cell.angle_alpha   90.00
_cell.angle_beta   90.00
_cell.angle_gamma   90.00
#
_symmetry.space_group_name_H-M   'P 1'
#
loop_
_entity.id
_entity.type
_entity.pdbx_description
1 polymer ?
#
loop_
_entity_poly.entity_id
_entity_poly.type
_entity_poly.pdbx_seq_one_letter_code
_entity_poly.pdbx_strand_id
1 'polypeptide(L)' 'MVERLTRVRGVGLWTAEMFLMFGLGRPDVWPVRDLGLRRAAARLFGVAPEALPAFGEAFRPYRSHLAWY' A
#
# COMPACT_ATOMS: atom_id res chain seq x y z
N MET A 1 3.86 13.17 -1.00
CA MET A 1 4.84 12.73 0.02
C MET A 1 5.78 11.67 -0.56
N VAL A 2 5.22 10.58 -1.11
CA VAL A 2 5.97 9.54 -1.85
C VAL A 2 6.96 10.12 -2.86
N GLU A 3 6.51 11.06 -3.70
CA GLU A 3 7.36 11.74 -4.71
C GLU A 3 8.61 12.43 -4.15
N ARG A 4 8.59 12.84 -2.88
CA ARG A 4 9.78 13.45 -2.25
C ARG A 4 10.79 12.38 -1.85
N LEU A 5 10.30 11.25 -1.34
CA LEU A 5 11.15 10.13 -0.93
C LEU A 5 11.78 9.43 -2.14
N THR A 6 11.03 9.27 -3.24
CA THR A 6 11.52 8.61 -4.46
C THR A 6 12.60 9.42 -5.22
N ARG A 7 12.87 10.67 -4.82
CA ARG A 7 14.02 11.45 -5.36
C ARG A 7 15.36 10.99 -4.79
N VAL A 8 15.35 10.27 -3.66
CA VAL A 8 16.57 9.72 -3.07
C VAL A 8 17.00 8.51 -3.90
N ARG A 9 18.25 8.52 -4.36
CA ARG A 9 18.83 7.41 -5.13
C ARG A 9 18.74 6.12 -4.30
N GLY A 10 18.13 5.08 -4.88
CA GLY A 10 17.90 3.79 -4.21
C GLY A 10 16.55 3.64 -3.51
N VAL A 11 15.73 4.70 -3.44
CA VAL A 11 14.37 4.64 -2.87
C VAL A 11 13.34 4.53 -3.99
N GLY A 12 12.83 3.31 -4.20
CA GLY A 12 11.71 3.05 -5.11
C GLY A 12 10.35 3.39 -4.49
N LEU A 13 9.30 3.33 -5.31
CA LEU A 13 7.91 3.57 -4.88
C LEU A 13 7.52 2.66 -3.70
N TRP A 14 7.73 1.35 -3.86
CA TRP A 14 7.39 0.38 -2.82
C TRP A 14 8.15 0.66 -1.51
N THR A 15 9.45 0.94 -1.59
CA THR A 15 10.27 1.29 -0.42
C THR A 15 9.75 2.54 0.28
N ALA A 16 9.37 3.58 -0.48
CA ALA A 16 8.79 4.78 0.07
C ALA A 16 7.43 4.51 0.76
N GLU A 17 6.58 3.67 0.18
CA GLU A 17 5.30 3.26 0.76
C GLU A 17 5.50 2.49 2.07
N MET A 18 6.41 1.52 2.11
CA MET A 18 6.75 0.77 3.32
C MET A 18 7.29 1.69 4.42
N PHE A 19 8.16 2.64 4.07
CA PHE A 19 8.66 3.62 5.04
C PHE A 19 7.54 4.54 5.57
N LEU A 20 6.60 4.96 4.73
CA LEU A 20 5.46 5.76 5.18
C LEU A 20 4.54 4.98 6.12
N MET A 21 4.29 3.70 5.85
CA MET A 21 3.46 2.84 6.69
C MET A 21 4.15 2.54 8.03
N PHE A 22 5.36 2.00 7.99
CA PHE A 22 5.99 1.40 9.17
C PHE A 22 6.97 2.34 9.88
N GLY A 23 7.64 3.21 9.13
CA GLY A 23 8.59 4.18 9.70
C GLY A 23 7.91 5.44 10.24
N LEU A 24 6.91 5.95 9.51
CA LEU A 24 6.20 7.20 9.87
C LEU A 24 4.76 6.99 10.34
N GLY A 25 4.28 5.75 10.41
CA GLY A 25 2.94 5.43 10.94
C GLY A 25 1.80 6.12 10.18
N ARG A 26 1.95 6.38 8.87
CA ARG A 26 0.90 7.07 8.10
C ARG A 26 -0.30 6.14 7.95
N PRO A 27 -1.51 6.55 8.35
CA PRO A 27 -2.68 5.66 8.39
C PRO A 27 -3.28 5.38 7.00
N ASP A 28 -2.95 6.20 6.00
CA ASP A 28 -3.60 6.21 4.68
C ASP A 28 -2.63 5.94 3.52
N VAL A 29 -1.95 4.79 3.55
CA VAL A 29 -1.06 4.31 2.47
C VAL A 29 -1.63 3.00 1.92
N TRP A 30 -1.63 2.86 0.59
CA TRP A 30 -2.19 1.70 -0.09
C TRP A 30 -1.20 1.15 -1.14
N PRO A 31 -0.32 0.21 -0.76
CA PRO A 31 0.80 -0.23 -1.60
C PRO A 31 0.33 -1.26 -2.65
N VAL A 32 -0.40 -0.82 -3.67
CA VAL A 32 -1.03 -1.70 -4.69
C VAL A 32 -0.05 -2.57 -5.49
N ARG A 33 1.25 -2.28 -5.44
CA ARG A 33 2.31 -3.07 -6.08
C ARG A 33 2.92 -4.13 -5.15
N ASP A 34 2.54 -4.13 -3.89
CA ASP A 34 3.00 -5.11 -2.92
C ASP A 34 2.44 -6.50 -3.27
N LEU A 35 3.34 -7.48 -3.37
CA LEU A 35 2.98 -8.84 -3.74
C LEU A 35 2.23 -9.56 -2.60
N GLY A 36 2.55 -9.25 -1.35
CA GLY A 36 1.86 -9.78 -0.18
C GLY A 36 0.41 -9.32 -0.16
N LEU A 37 0.18 -8.01 -0.29
CA LEU A 37 -1.15 -7.41 -0.37
C LEU A 37 -1.97 -7.99 -1.51
N ARG A 38 -1.40 -8.10 -2.72
CA ARG A 38 -2.09 -8.70 -3.87
C ARG A 38 -2.51 -10.15 -3.60
N ARG A 39 -1.62 -10.96 -3.04
CA ARG A 39 -1.91 -12.37 -2.72
C ARG A 39 -2.95 -12.48 -1.61
N ALA A 40 -2.86 -11.66 -0.57
CA ALA A 40 -3.82 -11.62 0.52
C ALA A 40 -5.21 -11.19 0.01
N ALA A 41 -5.28 -10.14 -0.79
CA ALA A 41 -6.54 -9.65 -1.35
C ALA A 41 -7.21 -10.68 -2.27
N ALA A 42 -6.43 -11.36 -3.12
CA ALA A 42 -6.93 -12.44 -3.95
C ALA A 42 -7.43 -13.62 -3.10
N ARG A 43 -6.71 -14.00 -2.04
CA ARG A 43 -7.03 -15.16 -1.20
C ARG A 43 -8.22 -14.92 -0.27
N LEU A 44 -8.29 -13.74 0.36
CA LEU A 44 -9.27 -13.43 1.40
C LEU A 44 -10.55 -12.81 0.84
N PHE A 45 -10.42 -12.00 -0.21
CA PHE A 45 -11.53 -11.22 -0.76
C PHE A 45 -11.85 -11.54 -2.22
N GLY A 46 -11.11 -12.44 -2.87
CA GLY A 46 -11.32 -12.75 -4.29
C GLY A 46 -11.01 -11.56 -5.22
N VAL A 47 -10.25 -10.58 -4.75
CA VAL A 47 -10.00 -9.32 -5.48
C VAL A 47 -8.86 -9.54 -6.49
N ALA A 48 -9.16 -9.27 -7.76
CA ALA A 48 -8.17 -9.28 -8.83
C ALA A 48 -7.16 -8.11 -8.67
N PRO A 49 -5.89 -8.27 -9.10
CA PRO A 49 -4.88 -7.21 -8.97
C PRO A 49 -5.28 -5.85 -9.56
N GLU A 50 -6.09 -5.86 -10.61
CA GLU A 50 -6.58 -4.68 -11.33
C GLU A 50 -7.67 -3.95 -10.52
N ALA A 51 -8.44 -4.68 -9.71
CA ALA A 51 -9.48 -4.14 -8.85
C ALA A 51 -8.94 -3.67 -7.47
N LEU A 52 -7.72 -4.06 -7.11
CA LEU A 52 -7.10 -3.74 -5.83
C LEU A 52 -7.03 -2.22 -5.51
N PRO A 53 -6.75 -1.31 -6.45
CA PRO A 53 -6.79 0.12 -6.17
C PRO A 53 -8.18 0.59 -5.74
N ALA A 54 -9.23 0.16 -6.44
CA ALA A 54 -10.62 0.55 -6.13
C ALA A 54 -11.10 -0.08 -4.82
N PHE A 55 -10.71 -1.33 -4.55
CA PHE A 55 -11.04 -2.02 -3.31
C PHE A 55 -10.56 -1.24 -2.06
N GLY A 56 -9.36 -0.65 -2.12
CA GLY A 56 -8.81 0.12 -1.01
C GLY A 56 -9.58 1.40 -0.69
N GLU A 57 -10.31 2.01 -1.64
CA GLU A 57 -10.96 3.31 -1.43
C GLU A 57 -12.07 3.25 -0.36
N ALA A 58 -12.73 2.10 -0.18
CA ALA A 58 -13.74 1.91 0.86
C ALA A 58 -13.16 2.01 2.29
N PHE A 59 -11.83 1.87 2.44
CA PHE A 59 -11.15 1.81 3.73
C PHE A 59 -10.39 3.08 4.09
N ARG A 60 -10.64 4.17 3.35
CA ARG A 60 -10.12 5.48 3.74
C ARG A 60 -10.74 5.93 5.07
N PRO A 61 -10.00 6.66 5.91
CA PRO A 61 -8.59 7.08 5.76
C PRO A 61 -7.58 6.09 6.39
N TYR A 62 -7.93 4.81 6.54
CA TYR A 62 -7.15 3.81 7.31
C TYR A 62 -6.59 2.66 6.47
N ARG A 63 -6.34 2.90 5.17
CA ARG A 63 -5.86 1.88 4.22
C ARG A 63 -4.58 1.17 4.66
N SER A 64 -3.70 1.84 5.43
CA SER A 64 -2.48 1.21 5.95
C SER A 64 -2.77 0.10 6.96
N HIS A 65 -3.85 0.24 7.74
CA HIS A 65 -4.23 -0.76 8.72
C HIS A 65 -4.76 -2.01 8.01
N LEU A 66 -5.60 -1.82 6.98
CA LEU A 66 -6.04 -2.93 6.15
C LEU A 66 -4.87 -3.63 5.45
N ALA A 67 -3.88 -2.87 4.94
CA ALA A 67 -2.72 -3.48 4.30
C ALA A 67 -1.79 -4.22 5.28
N TRP A 68 -1.91 -3.96 6.58
CA TRP A 68 -1.14 -4.61 7.64
C TRP A 68 -1.72 -5.98 8.05
N TYR A 69 -3.06 -6.11 8.04
CA TYR A 69 -3.79 -7.29 8.52
C TYR A 69 -4.22 -8.22 7.38
#